data_AF-A0A453F415-F1
#
_entry.id   AF-A0A453F415-F1
#
_cell.length_a   1.000
_cell.length_b   1.000
_cell.length_c   1.000
_cell.angle_alpha   90.00
_cell.angle_beta   90.00
_cell.angle_gamma   90.00
#
_symmetry.space_group_name_H-M   'P 1'
#
loop_
_entity.id
_entity.type
_entity.pdbx_description
1 polymer ?
#
loop_
_entity_poly.entity_id
_entity_poly.type
_entity_poly.pdbx_seq_one_letter_code
_entity_poly.pdbx_strand_id
1 'polypeptide(L)' 'MTNTGYAWRVTVWMINNKHMFDKGWAPFTTVHRIKIRYLVTIKLATPNTLKMIVFNNDDVEVVTKCKKHKEAFAMDA' A
#
# COMPACT_ATOMS: atom_id res chain seq x y z
N MET A 1 -4.68 7.95 18.76
CA MET A 1 -5.26 7.93 17.40
C MET A 1 -4.84 6.64 16.74
N THR A 2 -5.70 5.62 16.84
CA THR A 2 -5.47 4.27 16.33
C THR A 2 -5.73 4.26 14.84
N ASN A 3 -4.69 3.97 14.05
CA ASN A 3 -4.83 3.61 12.64
C ASN A 3 -5.79 2.42 12.57
N THR A 4 -7.00 2.64 12.07
CA THR A 4 -8.05 1.64 11.91
C THR A 4 -7.69 0.67 10.79
N GLY A 5 -6.66 -0.15 11.04
CA GLY A 5 -6.62 -1.59 10.80
C GLY A 5 -7.10 -2.15 9.46
N TYR A 6 -6.76 -1.54 8.32
CA TYR A 6 -6.92 -2.22 7.03
C TYR A 6 -5.59 -2.82 6.59
N ALA A 7 -5.45 -4.13 6.76
CA ALA A 7 -4.32 -4.89 6.25
C ALA A 7 -4.59 -5.28 4.78
N TRP A 8 -3.61 -5.05 3.91
CA TRP A 8 -3.67 -5.47 2.51
C TRP A 8 -2.79 -6.69 2.31
N ARG A 9 -3.31 -7.73 1.67
CA ARG A 9 -2.48 -8.86 1.25
C ARG A 9 -1.75 -8.46 -0.03
N VAL A 10 -0.43 -8.49 0.03
CA VAL A 10 0.44 -8.26 -1.13
C VAL A 10 1.39 -9.44 -1.25
N THR A 11 1.53 -9.97 -2.45
CA THR A 11 2.53 -10.98 -2.75
C THR A 11 3.86 -10.29 -3.05
N VAL A 12 4.93 -10.74 -2.40
CA VAL A 12 6.29 -10.25 -2.63
C VAL A 12 7.10 -11.35 -3.29
N TRP A 13 7.68 -11.07 -4.44
CA TRP A 13 8.58 -11.98 -5.15
C TRP A 13 10.01 -11.45 -5.10
N MET A 14 10.99 -12.36 -5.14
CA MET A 14 12.39 -12.00 -5.28
C MET A 14 12.84 -12.35 -6.70
N ILE A 15 13.26 -11.35 -7.47
CA ILE A 15 13.80 -11.51 -8.82
C ILE A 15 15.13 -10.79 -8.87
N ASN A 16 16.21 -11.50 -9.20
CA ASN A 16 17.57 -10.94 -9.30
C ASN A 16 17.98 -10.11 -8.06
N ASN A 17 17.77 -10.67 -6.87
CA ASN A 17 18.01 -10.02 -5.56
C ASN A 17 17.18 -8.74 -5.30
N LYS A 18 16.16 -8.47 -6.11
CA LYS A 18 15.20 -7.36 -5.90
C LYS A 18 13.87 -7.92 -5.43
N HIS A 19 13.32 -7.32 -4.38
CA HIS A 19 11.97 -7.61 -3.93
C HIS A 19 10.97 -6.80 -4.76
N MET A 20 10.00 -7.48 -5.35
CA MET A 20 8.94 -6.90 -6.16
C MET A 20 7.59 -7.16 -5.51
N PHE A 21 6.78 -6.10 -5.39
CA PHE A 21 5.38 -6.20 -4.98
C PHE A 21 4.53 -6.52 -6.21
N ASP A 22 3.86 -7.67 -6.17
CA ASP A 22 3.06 -8.19 -7.28
C ASP A 22 1.56 -8.15 -6.94
N LYS A 23 0.88 -9.30 -6.85
CA LYS A 23 -0.56 -9.37 -6.58
C LYS A 23 -0.93 -8.59 -5.33
N GLY A 24 -1.95 -7.74 -5.45
CA GLY A 24 -2.43 -6.89 -4.36
C GLY A 24 -1.75 -5.52 -4.27
N TRP A 25 -0.62 -5.29 -4.96
CA TRP A 25 0.05 -3.99 -4.98
C TRP A 25 -0.73 -2.91 -5.75
N ALA A 26 -1.14 -3.21 -6.99
CA ALA A 26 -1.90 -2.27 -7.80
C ALA A 26 -3.20 -1.75 -7.14
N PRO A 27 -4.06 -2.59 -6.53
CA PRO A 27 -5.24 -2.07 -5.84
C PRO A 27 -4.88 -1.32 -4.55
N PHE A 28 -3.78 -1.70 -3.86
CA PHE A 28 -3.27 -0.95 -2.72
C PHE A 28 -2.90 0.48 -3.13
N THR A 29 -2.10 0.66 -4.20
CA THR A 29 -1.68 1.99 -4.67
C THR A 29 -2.87 2.83 -5.14
N THR A 30 -3.86 2.24 -5.80
CA THR A 30 -5.08 2.93 -6.23
C THR A 30 -5.92 3.43 -5.05
N VAL A 31 -6.20 2.56 -4.07
CA VAL A 31 -6.98 2.92 -2.87
C VAL A 31 -6.26 4.00 -2.07
N HIS A 32 -4.94 3.90 -1.97
CA HIS A 32 -4.09 4.84 -1.22
C HIS A 32 -3.67 6.06 -2.06
N ARG A 33 -4.11 6.13 -3.32
CA ARG A 33 -3.80 7.21 -4.29
C ARG A 33 -2.30 7.51 -4.37
N ILE A 34 -1.47 6.48 -4.32
CA ILE A 34 -0.01 6.58 -4.43
C ILE A 34 0.32 6.96 -5.87
N LYS A 35 1.10 8.03 -6.06
CA LYS A 35 1.48 8.55 -7.38
C LYS A 35 2.97 8.33 -7.64
N ILE A 36 3.35 8.42 -8.91
CA ILE A 36 4.76 8.49 -9.31
C ILE A 36 5.42 9.67 -8.58
N ARG A 37 6.67 9.48 -8.13
CA ARG A 37 7.48 10.38 -7.30
C ARG A 37 7.14 10.41 -5.80
N TYR A 38 6.07 9.75 -5.36
CA TYR A 38 5.84 9.59 -3.93
C TYR A 38 6.89 8.66 -3.34
N LEU A 39 7.39 9.01 -2.16
CA LEU A 39 8.33 8.19 -1.43
C LEU A 39 7.56 7.14 -0.62
N VAL A 40 7.94 5.88 -0.75
CA VAL A 40 7.40 4.79 0.08
C VAL A 40 8.52 4.25 0.95
N THR A 41 8.31 4.29 2.26
CA THR A 41 9.19 3.63 3.22
C THR A 41 8.53 2.36 3.71
N ILE A 42 9.34 1.31 3.86
CA ILE A 42 8.87 -0.02 4.25
C ILE A 42 9.60 -0.40 5.52
N LYS A 43 8.84 -0.71 6.58
CA LYS A 43 9.37 -1.23 7.84
C LYS A 43 8.83 -2.64 8.05
N LEU A 44 9.71 -3.58 8.38
CA LEU A 44 9.29 -4.90 8.86
C LEU A 44 8.71 -4.74 10.26
N ALA A 45 7.41 -5.03 10.42
CA ALA A 45 6.71 -4.93 11.70
C ALA A 45 6.71 -6.28 12.45
N THR A 46 6.48 -7.37 11.71
CA THR A 46 6.64 -8.75 12.15
C THR A 46 7.29 -9.54 11.00
N PRO A 47 7.75 -10.78 11.18
CA PRO A 47 8.39 -11.55 10.09
C PRO A 47 7.56 -11.61 8.79
N ASN A 48 6.23 -11.56 8.90
CA ASN A 48 5.31 -11.68 7.78
C ASN A 48 4.47 -10.41 7.55
N THR A 49 4.79 -9.28 8.19
CA THR A 49 4.01 -8.05 8.07
C THR A 49 4.92 -6.86 7.81
N LEU A 50 4.67 -6.17 6.70
CA LEU A 50 5.32 -4.93 6.33
C LEU A 50 4.39 -3.77 6.65
N LYS A 51 4.92 -2.74 7.32
CA LYS A 51 4.28 -1.45 7.47
C LYS A 51 4.83 -0.53 6.38
N MET A 52 3.94 -0.03 5.53
CA MET A 52 4.26 0.98 4.52
C MET A 52 3.85 2.35 5.01
N ILE A 53 4.73 3.34 4.82
CA ILE A 53 4.45 4.76 5.06
C ILE A 53 4.74 5.48 3.76
N VAL A 54 3.77 6.24 3.27
CA VAL A 54 3.83 6.94 1.99
C VAL A 54 3.96 8.43 2.27
N PHE A 55 4.91 9.09 1.63
CA PHE A 55 5.08 10.54 1.64
C PHE A 55 4.79 11.09 0.24
N ASN A 56 4.11 12.23 0.18
CA ASN A 56 3.88 12.93 -1.08
C ASN A 56 5.17 13.64 -1.54
N ASN A 57 5.07 14.43 -2.62
CA ASN A 57 6.22 15.17 -3.17
C ASN A 57 6.70 16.33 -2.28
N ASP A 58 5.93 16.70 -1.25
CA ASP A 58 6.24 17.75 -0.29
C ASP A 58 6.77 17.15 1.03
N ASP A 59 7.18 15.88 1.01
CA ASP A 59 7.64 15.10 2.17
C ASP A 59 6.61 14.97 3.32
N VAL A 60 5.32 15.14 3.01
CA VAL A 60 4.23 15.00 3.97
C VAL A 60 3.68 13.59 3.94
N GLU A 61 3.53 12.98 5.12
CA GLU A 61 2.92 11.65 5.28
C GLU A 61 1.47 11.66 4.77
N VAL A 62 1.19 10.77 3.83
CA VAL A 62 -0.14 10.58 3.25
C VAL A 62 -0.95 9.68 4.17
N VAL A 63 -1.81 10.29 4.99
CA VAL A 63 -2.77 9.56 5.82
C VAL A 63 -4.02 9.24 5.00
N THR A 64 -4.11 8.01 4.52
CA THR A 64 -5.25 7.54 3.74
C THR A 64 -6.43 7.22 4.65
N LYS A 65 -7.48 8.04 4.56
CA LYS A 65 -8.79 7.73 5.14
C LYS A 65 -9.48 6.71 4.21
N CYS A 66 -9.13 5.42 4.34
CA CYS A 66 -9.83 4.34 3.64
C CYS A 66 -11.33 4.42 3.97
N LYS A 67 -12.16 4.86 3.01
CA LYS A 67 -13.61 4.67 3.08
C LYS A 67 -13.94 3.25 2.61
N LYS A 68 -14.98 2.64 3.21
CA LYS A 68 -15.41 1.24 3.02
C LYS A 68 -15.13 0.68 1.61
N HIS A 69 -14.35 -0.39 1.52
CA HIS A 69 -13.91 -1.06 0.28
C HIS A 69 -15.02 -1.67 -0.59
N LYS A 70 -16.30 -1.45 -0.30
CA LYS A 70 -17.41 -2.04 -1.07
C LYS A 70 -17.61 -1.41 -2.45
N GLU A 71 -17.12 -0.20 -2.69
CA GLU A 71 -17.37 0.54 -3.93
C GLU A 71 -16.24 0.41 -4.97
N ALA A 72 -15.03 -0.01 -4.56
CA ALA A 72 -13.87 -0.07 -5.46
C ALA A 72 -13.71 -1.39 -6.23
N PHE A 73 -14.50 -2.41 -5.89
CA PHE A 73 -14.50 -3.72 -6.55
C PHE A 73 -15.67 -3.92 -7.54
N ALA A 74 -16.50 -2.91 -7.76
CA ALA A 74 -17.47 -2.91 -8.86
C ALA A 74 -16.79 -2.37 -10.13
N MET A 75 -15.98 -3.20 -10.77
CA MET A 75 -15.67 -3.06 -12.19
C MET A 75 -16.19 -4.33 -12.86
N ASP A 76 -17.40 -4.17 -13.39
CA ASP A 76 -18.17 -4.91 -14.40
C ASP A 76 -17.74 -6.33 -14.83
N ALA A 77 -18.77 -7.18 -14.86
CA ALA A 77 -18.78 -8.57 -15.35
C ALA A 77 -18.54 -8.70 -16.87
#